data_AF-A0A1B6FKX5-F1
#
_entry.id   AF-A0A1B6FKX5-F1
#
_cell.length_a   1.000
_cell.length_b   1.000
_cell.length_c   1.000
_cell.angle_alpha   90.00
_cell.angle_beta   90.00
_cell.angle_gamma   90.00
#
_symmetry.space_group_name_H-M   'P 1'
#
loop_
_entity.id
_entity.type
_entity.pdbx_description
1 polymer ?
#
loop_
_entity_poly.entity_id
_entity_poly.type
_entity_poly.pdbx_seq_one_letter_code
_entity_poly.pdbx_strand_id
1 'polypeptide(L)'
;MVCHGQHTYVYSLVLLQVLSRENKGGSNMRRLAQEITRCAQQNRHDVTPITMALNGAALHPQALQALSSMLSRNALNPADITVLYRNYNAPEPPPLDLIRTPQFLELLVDSLFKPGVKLNPEHKPKYIYLLAYAASVFELGKKSLNKDELKMTMQAVEKVHTICSTTKGSTELIAELNTLYHCIRYPVVSVGVVRWVECTVTEPSYFKLCTEHTPIHLAVLDEVVTCHPLLHHKVLQLFIQLFESKQDELEILVQLEMRKMLLDRMVNLLSRGCVMPVVKYIKQCWQRGDTDISLIRYFVTEVLEAIAPPYTPEFVQLFLPIVENEEITGTMRGDGDNDPVSE
;
A
#
# COMPACT_ATOMS: atom_id res chain seq x y z
N MET A 1 2.18 -24.04 9.31
CA MET A 1 2.10 -24.65 10.66
C MET A 1 0.91 -24.11 11.45
N VAL A 2 0.85 -22.81 11.76
CA VAL A 2 -0.26 -22.22 12.57
C VAL A 2 -1.65 -22.42 11.96
N CYS A 3 -1.79 -22.20 10.65
CA CYS A 3 -3.06 -22.36 9.92
C CYS A 3 -3.40 -23.81 9.54
N HIS A 4 -2.67 -24.82 10.03
CA HIS A 4 -2.92 -26.22 9.64
C HIS A 4 -4.17 -26.80 10.31
N GLY A 5 -4.42 -26.43 11.57
CA GLY A 5 -5.61 -26.83 12.32
C GLY A 5 -6.30 -25.63 12.97
N GLN A 6 -7.63 -25.70 13.13
CA GLN A 6 -8.39 -24.64 13.79
C GLN A 6 -7.94 -24.42 15.24
N HIS A 7 -7.69 -25.49 15.99
CA HIS A 7 -7.24 -25.41 17.38
C HIS A 7 -5.84 -24.80 17.49
N THR A 8 -4.90 -25.13 16.59
CA THR A 8 -3.57 -24.50 16.57
C THR A 8 -3.65 -23.02 16.22
N TYR A 9 -4.55 -22.66 15.32
CA TYR A 9 -4.80 -21.27 14.94
C TYR A 9 -5.35 -20.46 16.12
N VAL A 10 -6.40 -20.96 16.79
CA VAL A 10 -6.99 -20.33 17.99
C VAL A 10 -5.94 -20.15 19.08
N TYR A 11 -5.22 -21.23 19.43
CA TYR A 11 -4.18 -21.19 20.46
C TYR A 11 -3.12 -20.13 20.16
N SER A 12 -2.63 -20.10 18.91
CA SER A 12 -1.61 -19.15 18.49
C SER A 12 -2.11 -17.70 18.53
N LEU A 13 -3.34 -17.44 18.07
CA LEU A 13 -3.91 -16.08 18.10
C LEU A 13 -4.20 -15.61 19.52
N VAL A 14 -4.67 -16.47 20.42
CA VAL A 14 -4.86 -16.11 21.84
C VAL A 14 -3.53 -15.69 22.45
N LEU A 15 -2.46 -16.46 22.23
CA LEU A 15 -1.12 -16.09 22.70
C LEU A 15 -0.66 -14.75 22.15
N LEU A 16 -0.78 -14.55 20.82
CA LEU A 16 -0.41 -13.28 20.20
C LEU A 16 -1.24 -12.11 20.71
N GLN A 17 -2.53 -12.32 21.01
CA GLN A 17 -3.40 -11.30 21.58
C GLN A 17 -2.96 -10.90 22.98
N VAL A 18 -2.59 -11.86 23.83
CA VAL A 18 -2.04 -11.59 25.17
C VAL A 18 -0.73 -10.81 25.05
N LEU A 19 0.19 -11.27 24.20
CA LEU A 19 1.48 -10.60 23.96
C LEU A 19 1.31 -9.21 23.33
N SER A 20 0.25 -8.97 22.57
CA SER A 20 -0.01 -7.67 21.95
C SER A 20 -0.39 -6.56 22.95
N ARG A 21 -0.71 -6.93 24.20
CA ARG A 21 -1.00 -5.98 25.29
C ARG A 21 0.25 -5.39 25.91
N GLU A 22 1.42 -5.96 25.62
CA GLU A 22 2.69 -5.44 26.11
C GLU A 22 3.04 -4.10 25.45
N ASN A 23 3.39 -3.10 26.27
CA ASN A 23 3.73 -1.76 25.78
C ASN A 23 4.97 -1.78 24.85
N LYS A 24 5.91 -2.69 25.11
CA LYS A 24 7.14 -2.85 24.33
C LYS A 24 6.98 -4.01 23.36
N GLY A 25 6.82 -3.72 22.08
CA GLY A 25 6.77 -4.74 21.02
C GLY A 25 5.41 -5.40 20.80
N GLY A 26 4.37 -5.05 21.56
CA GLY A 26 3.02 -5.58 21.36
C GLY A 26 2.43 -5.27 19.98
N SER A 27 2.79 -4.12 19.39
CA SER A 27 2.42 -3.77 18.01
C SER A 27 2.97 -4.75 16.97
N ASN A 28 4.20 -5.26 17.16
CA ASN A 28 4.80 -6.27 16.28
C ASN A 28 4.05 -7.59 16.37
N MET A 29 3.62 -7.98 17.58
CA MET A 29 2.82 -9.19 17.79
C MET A 29 1.43 -9.05 17.15
N ARG A 30 0.81 -7.87 17.25
CA ARG A 30 -0.45 -7.56 16.57
C ARG A 30 -0.30 -7.63 15.05
N ARG A 31 0.79 -7.08 14.49
CA ARG A 31 1.06 -7.17 13.05
C ARG A 31 1.27 -8.62 12.60
N LEU A 32 2.02 -9.41 13.35
CA LEU A 32 2.20 -10.83 13.06
C LEU A 32 0.87 -11.59 13.07
N ALA A 33 0.00 -11.33 14.05
CA ALA A 33 -1.35 -11.91 14.09
C ALA A 33 -2.16 -11.55 12.83
N GLN A 34 -2.10 -10.29 12.37
CA GLN A 34 -2.77 -9.86 11.15
C GLN A 34 -2.25 -10.58 9.90
N GLU A 35 -0.93 -10.78 9.76
CA GLU A 35 -0.36 -11.52 8.63
C GLU A 35 -0.74 -13.01 8.66
N ILE A 36 -0.81 -13.62 9.85
CA ILE A 36 -1.29 -15.00 10.02
C ILE A 36 -2.77 -15.11 9.61
N THR A 37 -3.61 -14.16 10.02
CA THR A 37 -5.02 -14.08 9.62
C THR A 37 -5.17 -13.91 8.12
N ARG A 38 -4.39 -13.01 7.50
CA ARG A 38 -4.36 -12.85 6.03
C ARG A 38 -3.97 -14.15 5.33
N CYS A 39 -2.96 -14.85 5.81
CA CYS A 39 -2.54 -16.14 5.27
C CYS A 39 -3.65 -17.20 5.39
N ALA A 40 -4.37 -17.26 6.52
CA ALA A 40 -5.49 -18.17 6.68
C ALA A 40 -6.64 -17.87 5.70
N GLN A 41 -6.93 -16.59 5.47
CA GLN A 41 -7.95 -16.14 4.50
C GLN A 41 -7.56 -16.48 3.05
N GLN A 42 -6.29 -16.29 2.68
CA GLN A 42 -5.78 -16.70 1.37
C GLN A 42 -5.91 -18.21 1.14
N ASN A 43 -5.78 -19.01 2.21
CA ASN A 43 -6.02 -20.45 2.20
C ASN A 43 -7.51 -20.84 2.34
N ARG A 44 -8.43 -19.87 2.20
CA ARG A 44 -9.89 -20.04 2.24
C ARG A 44 -10.44 -20.57 3.58
N HIS A 45 -9.76 -20.30 4.69
CA HIS A 45 -10.30 -20.57 6.02
C HIS A 45 -11.12 -19.38 6.52
N ASP A 46 -12.36 -19.63 6.95
CA ASP A 46 -13.14 -18.61 7.66
C ASP A 46 -12.67 -18.49 9.11
N VAL A 47 -11.89 -17.44 9.36
CA VAL A 47 -11.31 -17.11 10.66
C VAL A 47 -12.03 -15.95 11.35
N THR A 48 -13.13 -15.48 10.76
CA THR A 48 -13.91 -14.34 11.23
C THR A 48 -14.45 -14.55 12.65
N PRO A 49 -15.06 -15.70 13.00
CA PRO A 49 -15.62 -15.89 14.35
C PRO A 49 -14.56 -15.77 15.45
N ILE A 50 -13.35 -16.30 15.18
CA ILE A 50 -12.22 -16.29 16.11
C ILE A 50 -11.71 -14.86 16.29
N THR A 51 -11.48 -14.16 15.19
CA THR A 51 -10.99 -12.76 15.20
C THR A 51 -11.96 -11.85 15.95
N MET A 52 -13.25 -11.99 15.67
CA MET A 52 -14.28 -11.19 16.32
C MET A 52 -14.40 -11.47 17.83
N ALA A 53 -14.29 -12.74 18.25
CA ALA A 53 -14.31 -13.10 19.67
C ALA A 53 -13.13 -12.48 20.44
N LEU A 54 -11.93 -12.44 19.83
CA LEU A 54 -10.73 -11.91 20.47
C LEU A 54 -10.70 -10.37 20.59
N ASN A 55 -11.43 -9.67 19.73
CA ASN A 55 -11.48 -8.20 19.71
C ASN A 55 -12.50 -7.58 20.70
N GLY A 56 -13.09 -8.40 21.59
CA GLY A 56 -14.06 -7.89 22.57
C GLY A 56 -15.41 -7.48 21.96
N ALA A 57 -15.69 -7.91 20.72
CA ALA A 57 -16.90 -7.58 19.98
C ALA A 57 -18.20 -8.07 20.66
N ALA A 58 -18.09 -9.05 21.58
CA ALA A 58 -19.22 -9.65 22.28
C ALA A 58 -20.08 -8.64 23.05
N LEU A 59 -19.51 -7.51 23.49
CA LEU A 59 -20.24 -6.45 24.20
C LEU A 59 -21.12 -5.59 23.26
N HIS A 60 -20.94 -5.71 21.94
CA HIS A 60 -21.65 -4.94 20.92
C HIS A 60 -22.25 -5.86 19.85
N PRO A 61 -23.30 -6.63 20.17
CA PRO A 61 -23.80 -7.74 19.34
C PRO A 61 -24.24 -7.30 17.94
N GLN A 62 -24.84 -6.12 17.79
CA GLN A 62 -25.25 -5.60 16.48
C GLN A 62 -24.05 -5.29 15.58
N ALA A 63 -23.00 -4.68 16.13
CA ALA A 63 -21.78 -4.38 15.37
C ALA A 63 -21.01 -5.66 15.02
N LEU A 64 -20.95 -6.60 15.96
CA LEU A 64 -20.38 -7.93 15.77
C LEU A 64 -21.09 -8.69 14.64
N GLN A 65 -22.41 -8.74 14.64
CA GLN A 65 -23.18 -9.45 13.63
C GLN A 65 -22.96 -8.86 12.23
N ALA A 66 -23.01 -7.53 12.11
CA ALA A 66 -22.78 -6.82 10.85
C ALA A 66 -21.37 -7.06 10.31
N LEU A 67 -20.33 -6.95 11.16
CA LEU A 67 -18.95 -7.23 10.75
C LEU A 67 -18.75 -8.71 10.39
N SER A 68 -19.27 -9.63 11.20
CA SER A 68 -19.12 -11.07 10.93
C SER A 68 -19.73 -11.46 9.59
N SER A 69 -20.93 -10.96 9.30
CA SER A 69 -21.63 -11.16 8.02
C SER A 69 -20.79 -10.69 6.83
N MET A 70 -20.23 -9.48 6.89
CA MET A 70 -19.43 -8.92 5.81
C MET A 70 -18.06 -9.61 5.66
N LEU A 71 -17.38 -9.91 6.77
CA LEU A 71 -16.02 -10.46 6.75
C LEU A 71 -15.99 -11.95 6.37
N SER A 72 -16.94 -12.77 6.86
CA SER A 72 -17.08 -14.17 6.42
C SER A 72 -17.39 -14.28 4.93
N ARG A 73 -18.12 -13.31 4.36
CA ARG A 73 -18.43 -13.25 2.92
C ARG A 73 -17.35 -12.54 2.10
N ASN A 74 -16.37 -11.91 2.76
CA ASN A 74 -15.40 -11.02 2.15
C ASN A 74 -16.02 -9.97 1.21
N ALA A 75 -17.16 -9.39 1.61
CA ALA A 75 -17.92 -8.45 0.80
C ALA A 75 -18.73 -7.49 1.69
N LEU A 76 -18.71 -6.20 1.36
CA LEU A 76 -19.56 -5.21 2.04
C LEU A 76 -20.99 -5.26 1.50
N ASN A 77 -21.96 -4.99 2.36
CA ASN A 77 -23.33 -4.77 1.94
C ASN A 77 -23.93 -3.51 2.60
N PRO A 78 -24.84 -2.80 1.92
CA PRO A 78 -25.34 -1.51 2.41
C PRO A 78 -26.12 -1.58 3.73
N ALA A 79 -26.78 -2.72 4.02
CA ALA A 79 -27.56 -2.92 5.22
C ALA A 79 -26.65 -2.97 6.46
N ASP A 80 -25.64 -3.84 6.44
CA ASP A 80 -24.67 -3.99 7.53
C ASP A 80 -23.82 -2.72 7.71
N ILE A 81 -23.45 -2.03 6.62
CA ILE A 81 -22.78 -0.72 6.70
C ILE A 81 -23.67 0.33 7.38
N THR A 82 -24.98 0.32 7.12
CA THR A 82 -25.91 1.24 7.78
C THR A 82 -26.04 0.93 9.28
N VAL A 83 -26.03 -0.36 9.67
CA VAL A 83 -26.00 -0.77 11.07
C VAL A 83 -24.73 -0.29 11.77
N LEU A 84 -23.56 -0.50 11.15
CA LEU A 84 -22.29 -0.03 11.72
C LEU A 84 -22.23 1.49 11.82
N TYR A 85 -22.62 2.21 10.77
CA TYR A 85 -22.68 3.66 10.78
C TYR A 85 -23.53 4.18 11.96
N ARG A 86 -24.71 3.60 12.18
CA ARG A 86 -25.57 3.96 13.31
C ARG A 86 -24.87 3.72 14.66
N ASN A 87 -24.21 2.58 14.81
CA ASN A 87 -23.52 2.22 16.06
C ASN A 87 -22.34 3.16 16.37
N TYR A 88 -21.53 3.53 15.37
CA TYR A 88 -20.38 4.42 15.56
C TYR A 88 -20.76 5.90 15.70
N ASN A 89 -21.96 6.27 15.25
CA ASN A 89 -22.53 7.59 15.46
C ASN A 89 -23.33 7.71 16.78
N ALA A 90 -23.51 6.61 17.51
CA ALA A 90 -24.18 6.61 18.81
C ALA A 90 -23.31 7.32 19.88
N PRO A 91 -23.92 7.76 21.01
CA PRO A 91 -23.20 8.37 22.12
C PRO A 91 -22.13 7.45 22.73
N GLU A 92 -22.40 6.14 22.77
CA GLU A 92 -21.47 5.11 23.22
C GLU A 92 -21.12 4.17 22.05
N PRO A 93 -20.15 4.54 21.20
CA PRO A 93 -19.78 3.73 20.05
C PRO A 93 -18.98 2.48 20.47
N PRO A 94 -18.97 1.42 19.63
CA PRO A 94 -18.14 0.25 19.86
C PRO A 94 -16.62 0.59 19.83
N PRO A 95 -15.76 -0.31 20.33
CA PRO A 95 -14.31 -0.14 20.30
C PRO A 95 -13.75 0.04 18.88
N LEU A 96 -12.81 0.97 18.72
CA LEU A 96 -12.17 1.29 17.44
C LEU A 96 -11.51 0.09 16.77
N ASP A 97 -10.97 -0.83 17.56
CA ASP A 97 -10.28 -2.02 17.07
C ASP A 97 -11.19 -2.91 16.19
N LEU A 98 -12.51 -2.86 16.36
CA LEU A 98 -13.45 -3.63 15.54
C LEU A 98 -13.45 -3.19 14.07
N ILE A 99 -13.53 -1.88 13.82
CA ILE A 99 -13.50 -1.30 12.46
C ILE A 99 -12.08 -1.09 11.93
N ARG A 100 -11.05 -1.24 12.78
CA ARG A 100 -9.64 -1.25 12.36
C ARG A 100 -9.13 -2.64 11.96
N THR A 101 -10.04 -3.59 11.76
CA THR A 101 -9.71 -4.89 11.17
C THR A 101 -9.18 -4.68 9.74
N PRO A 102 -7.96 -5.13 9.39
CA PRO A 102 -7.36 -4.85 8.08
C PRO A 102 -8.23 -5.26 6.90
N GLN A 103 -8.84 -6.45 6.94
CA GLN A 103 -9.76 -6.93 5.90
C GLN A 103 -10.95 -5.98 5.71
N PHE A 104 -11.52 -5.43 6.79
CA PHE A 104 -12.65 -4.49 6.69
C PHE A 104 -12.22 -3.18 6.02
N LEU A 105 -11.05 -2.66 6.39
CA LEU A 105 -10.48 -1.45 5.79
C LEU A 105 -10.14 -1.66 4.31
N GLU A 106 -9.56 -2.81 3.96
CA GLU A 106 -9.29 -3.20 2.57
C GLU A 106 -10.59 -3.23 1.75
N LEU A 107 -11.67 -3.80 2.29
CA LEU A 107 -12.98 -3.83 1.63
C LEU A 107 -13.61 -2.43 1.47
N LEU A 108 -13.45 -1.53 2.45
CA LEU A 108 -13.90 -0.14 2.36
C LEU A 108 -13.11 0.63 1.30
N VAL A 109 -11.78 0.46 1.30
CA VAL A 109 -10.90 1.07 0.31
C VAL A 109 -11.23 0.56 -1.09
N ASP A 110 -11.43 -0.75 -1.28
CA ASP A 110 -11.84 -1.31 -2.57
C ASP A 110 -13.19 -0.75 -3.02
N SER A 111 -14.16 -0.63 -2.12
CA SER A 111 -15.47 -0.09 -2.48
C SER A 111 -15.42 1.38 -2.91
N LEU A 112 -14.50 2.16 -2.34
CA LEU A 112 -14.39 3.60 -2.57
C LEU A 112 -13.40 3.96 -3.69
N PHE A 113 -12.29 3.25 -3.84
CA PHE A 113 -11.19 3.70 -4.71
C PHE A 113 -10.92 2.78 -5.90
N LYS A 114 -11.49 1.57 -5.93
CA LYS A 114 -11.34 0.69 -7.08
C LYS A 114 -12.11 1.26 -8.29
N PRO A 115 -11.44 1.46 -9.45
CA PRO A 115 -12.11 1.91 -10.67
C PRO A 115 -13.30 1.01 -11.04
N GLY A 116 -14.36 1.63 -11.57
CA GLY A 116 -15.55 0.92 -12.06
C GLY A 116 -16.55 0.48 -10.98
N VAL A 117 -16.22 0.59 -9.70
CA VAL A 117 -17.18 0.29 -8.61
C VAL A 117 -18.19 1.43 -8.46
N LYS A 118 -19.47 1.14 -8.71
CA LYS A 118 -20.56 2.10 -8.53
C LYS A 118 -21.22 1.92 -7.16
N LEU A 119 -20.98 2.88 -6.27
CA LEU A 119 -21.65 2.96 -4.98
C LEU A 119 -22.98 3.71 -5.09
N ASN A 120 -24.00 3.22 -4.39
CA ASN A 120 -25.26 3.94 -4.28
C ASN A 120 -25.03 5.28 -3.54
N PRO A 121 -25.41 6.43 -4.12
CA PRO A 121 -25.23 7.76 -3.52
C PRO A 121 -25.80 7.89 -2.10
N GLU A 122 -26.89 7.18 -1.78
CA GLU A 122 -27.51 7.20 -0.46
C GLU A 122 -26.61 6.56 0.62
N HIS A 123 -25.86 5.52 0.25
CA HIS A 123 -25.00 4.80 1.18
C HIS A 123 -23.56 5.32 1.19
N LYS A 124 -23.09 5.94 0.12
CA LYS A 124 -21.71 6.45 -0.02
C LYS A 124 -21.22 7.24 1.21
N PRO A 125 -21.96 8.22 1.77
CA PRO A 125 -21.49 8.97 2.95
C PRO A 125 -21.21 8.08 4.17
N LYS A 126 -21.92 6.95 4.31
CA LYS A 126 -21.75 6.00 5.41
C LYS A 126 -20.44 5.21 5.28
N TYR A 127 -20.06 4.83 4.06
CA TYR A 127 -18.77 4.16 3.80
C TYR A 127 -17.60 5.11 4.10
N ILE A 128 -17.70 6.35 3.61
CA ILE A 128 -16.70 7.40 3.83
C ILE A 128 -16.57 7.73 5.32
N TYR A 129 -17.70 7.85 6.02
CA TYR A 129 -17.69 8.05 7.47
C TYR A 129 -16.96 6.93 8.19
N LEU A 130 -17.27 5.65 7.93
CA LEU A 130 -16.64 4.54 8.63
C LEU A 130 -15.13 4.47 8.36
N LEU A 131 -14.70 4.70 7.12
CA LEU A 131 -13.28 4.73 6.77
C LEU A 131 -12.56 5.90 7.44
N ALA A 132 -13.13 7.11 7.38
CA ALA A 132 -12.55 8.30 8.02
C ALA A 132 -12.54 8.16 9.55
N TYR A 133 -13.58 7.59 10.14
CA TYR A 133 -13.68 7.34 11.58
C TYR A 133 -12.59 6.37 12.04
N ALA A 134 -12.40 5.25 11.34
CA ALA A 134 -11.33 4.31 11.65
C ALA A 134 -9.93 4.96 11.56
N ALA A 135 -9.74 5.89 10.62
CA ALA A 135 -8.45 6.54 10.39
C ALA A 135 -8.12 7.69 11.34
N SER A 136 -9.12 8.49 11.75
CA SER A 136 -8.89 9.77 12.43
C SER A 136 -9.30 9.80 13.91
N VAL A 137 -10.24 8.95 14.33
CA VAL A 137 -10.75 8.97 15.72
C VAL A 137 -9.80 8.19 16.63
N PHE A 138 -9.49 8.73 17.80
CA PHE A 138 -8.67 8.05 18.81
C PHE A 138 -9.17 8.32 20.23
N GLU A 139 -8.78 7.45 21.15
CA GLU A 139 -9.16 7.52 22.56
C GLU A 139 -8.16 8.41 23.34
N LEU A 140 -8.68 9.42 24.04
CA LEU A 140 -7.90 10.32 24.92
C LEU A 140 -7.85 9.81 26.39
N GLY A 141 -8.57 8.72 26.70
CA GLY A 141 -8.72 8.16 28.04
C GLY A 141 -9.90 7.18 28.12
N LYS A 142 -10.24 6.70 29.33
CA LYS A 142 -11.40 5.79 29.53
C LYS A 142 -12.70 6.52 29.15
N LYS A 143 -13.16 6.28 27.91
CA LYS A 143 -14.44 6.72 27.30
C LYS A 143 -14.50 8.11 26.64
N SER A 144 -13.39 8.83 26.49
CA SER A 144 -13.37 10.10 25.72
C SER A 144 -12.74 9.90 24.34
N LEU A 145 -13.49 10.20 23.29
CA LEU A 145 -13.04 10.10 21.90
C LEU A 145 -12.73 11.48 21.32
N ASN A 146 -11.56 11.63 20.70
CA ASN A 146 -11.26 12.79 19.87
C ASN A 146 -11.84 12.57 18.46
N LYS A 147 -12.56 13.57 17.93
CA LYS A 147 -13.15 13.53 16.57
C LYS A 147 -12.80 14.78 15.76
N ASP A 148 -11.75 15.51 16.15
CA ASP A 148 -11.47 16.84 15.61
C ASP A 148 -11.12 16.79 14.12
N GLU A 149 -10.32 15.79 13.72
CA GLU A 149 -9.89 15.61 12.34
C GLU A 149 -10.92 14.90 11.46
N LEU A 150 -11.95 14.28 12.05
CA LEU A 150 -12.89 13.40 11.34
C LEU A 150 -13.55 14.10 10.15
N LYS A 151 -14.03 15.32 10.34
CA LYS A 151 -14.70 16.08 9.28
C LYS A 151 -13.77 16.37 8.11
N MET A 152 -12.52 16.75 8.37
CA MET A 152 -11.55 17.04 7.33
C MET A 152 -11.09 15.78 6.61
N THR A 153 -10.89 14.67 7.34
CA THR A 153 -10.58 13.37 6.74
C THR A 153 -11.72 12.89 5.83
N MET A 154 -12.99 13.01 6.26
CA MET A 154 -14.15 12.67 5.43
C MET A 154 -14.18 13.49 4.13
N GLN A 155 -13.93 14.80 4.22
CA GLN A 155 -13.89 15.67 3.05
C GLN A 155 -12.76 15.30 2.09
N ALA A 156 -11.58 14.96 2.61
CA ALA A 156 -10.45 14.53 1.79
C ALA A 156 -10.76 13.21 1.06
N VAL A 157 -11.33 12.23 1.76
CA VAL A 157 -11.76 10.95 1.17
C VAL A 157 -12.83 11.16 0.09
N GLU A 158 -13.85 11.99 0.35
CA GLU A 158 -14.92 12.29 -0.62
C GLU A 158 -14.39 12.97 -1.89
N LYS A 159 -13.50 13.96 -1.74
CA LYS A 159 -12.88 14.65 -2.88
C LYS A 159 -12.10 13.67 -3.76
N VAL A 160 -11.24 12.86 -3.16
CA VAL A 160 -10.41 11.92 -3.92
C VAL A 160 -11.24 10.77 -4.49
N HIS A 161 -12.25 10.27 -3.77
CA HIS A 161 -13.22 9.32 -4.33
C HIS A 161 -13.87 9.85 -5.61
N THR A 162 -14.28 11.11 -5.63
CA THR A 162 -14.88 11.74 -6.81
C THR A 162 -13.89 11.76 -7.99
N ILE A 163 -12.63 12.06 -7.74
CA ILE A 163 -11.56 12.04 -8.76
C ILE A 163 -11.33 10.61 -9.28
N CYS A 164 -11.21 9.62 -8.40
CA CYS A 164 -10.94 8.22 -8.78
C CYS A 164 -12.14 7.53 -9.46
N SER A 165 -13.37 7.94 -9.14
CA SER A 165 -14.60 7.35 -9.69
C SER A 165 -14.97 7.87 -11.07
N THR A 166 -14.46 9.05 -11.44
CA THR A 166 -14.67 9.61 -12.77
C THR A 166 -13.63 9.02 -13.73
N THR A 167 -14.07 8.44 -14.84
CA THR A 167 -13.18 7.98 -15.91
C THR A 167 -12.63 9.21 -16.63
N LYS A 168 -11.68 9.88 -15.97
CA LYS A 168 -11.03 11.08 -16.47
C LYS A 168 -9.94 10.69 -17.45
N GLY A 169 -9.90 11.36 -18.60
CA GLY A 169 -8.71 11.35 -19.46
C GLY A 169 -7.51 11.96 -18.70
N SER A 170 -6.29 11.72 -19.16
CA SER A 170 -5.08 12.24 -18.51
C SER A 170 -5.11 13.76 -18.29
N THR A 171 -5.67 14.53 -19.23
CA THR A 171 -5.83 15.99 -19.14
C THR A 171 -6.74 16.45 -18.00
N GLU A 172 -7.85 15.75 -17.75
CA GLU A 172 -8.78 16.06 -16.66
C GLU A 172 -8.20 15.70 -15.29
N LEU A 173 -7.33 14.69 -15.24
CA LEU A 173 -6.61 14.31 -14.03
C LEU A 173 -5.55 15.36 -13.65
N ILE A 174 -4.86 15.95 -14.63
CA ILE A 174 -3.89 17.04 -14.40
C ILE A 174 -4.54 18.22 -13.69
N ALA A 175 -5.76 18.59 -14.08
CA ALA A 175 -6.48 19.71 -13.47
C ALA A 175 -6.76 19.50 -11.97
N GLU A 176 -6.87 18.24 -11.53
CA GLU A 176 -7.13 17.87 -10.13
C GLU A 176 -5.86 17.57 -9.31
N LEU A 177 -4.68 17.64 -9.94
CA LEU A 177 -3.43 17.18 -9.32
C LEU A 177 -3.10 17.93 -8.03
N ASN A 178 -3.33 19.25 -7.99
CA ASN A 178 -3.16 20.06 -6.79
C ASN A 178 -4.09 19.59 -5.65
N THR A 179 -5.33 19.25 -5.97
CA THR A 179 -6.29 18.71 -5.00
C THR A 179 -5.83 17.36 -4.48
N LEU A 180 -5.33 16.48 -5.35
CA LEU A 180 -4.75 15.20 -4.97
C LEU A 180 -3.57 15.38 -4.02
N TYR A 181 -2.58 16.20 -4.37
CA TYR A 181 -1.39 16.47 -3.55
C TYR A 181 -1.72 17.01 -2.16
N HIS A 182 -2.77 17.83 -2.04
CA HIS A 182 -3.24 18.27 -0.73
C HIS A 182 -3.89 17.13 0.07
N CYS A 183 -4.70 16.29 -0.57
CA CYS A 183 -5.47 15.24 0.10
C CYS A 183 -4.63 14.00 0.44
N ILE A 184 -3.59 13.67 -0.34
CA ILE A 184 -2.69 12.55 -0.03
C ILE A 184 -1.83 12.81 1.21
N ARG A 185 -1.88 13.98 1.84
CA ARG A 185 -1.26 14.15 3.17
C ARG A 185 -1.97 13.33 4.25
N TYR A 186 -3.24 12.97 4.04
CA TYR A 186 -3.98 12.07 4.92
C TYR A 186 -3.63 10.61 4.58
N PRO A 187 -3.08 9.81 5.52
CA PRO A 187 -2.60 8.45 5.21
C PRO A 187 -3.68 7.54 4.60
N VAL A 188 -4.92 7.64 5.08
CA VAL A 188 -6.05 6.84 4.56
C VAL A 188 -6.39 7.17 3.11
N VAL A 189 -6.21 8.43 2.70
CA VAL A 189 -6.40 8.85 1.32
C VAL A 189 -5.28 8.27 0.46
N SER A 190 -4.03 8.31 0.92
CA SER A 190 -2.90 7.70 0.20
C SER A 190 -3.04 6.20 0.02
N VAL A 191 -3.57 5.48 1.02
CA VAL A 191 -3.92 4.06 0.86
C VAL A 191 -4.94 3.88 -0.27
N GLY A 192 -5.97 4.73 -0.31
CA GLY A 192 -6.97 4.74 -1.39
C GLY A 192 -6.36 5.04 -2.77
N VAL A 193 -5.49 6.05 -2.86
CA VAL A 193 -4.81 6.44 -4.11
C VAL A 193 -3.88 5.34 -4.59
N VAL A 194 -3.08 4.71 -3.71
CA VAL A 194 -2.23 3.57 -4.07
C VAL A 194 -3.08 2.44 -4.64
N ARG A 195 -4.24 2.15 -4.03
CA ARG A 195 -5.16 1.12 -4.52
C ARG A 195 -5.77 1.47 -5.88
N TRP A 196 -6.20 2.71 -6.05
CA TRP A 196 -6.73 3.21 -7.31
C TRP A 196 -5.68 3.09 -8.42
N VAL A 197 -4.46 3.61 -8.20
CA VAL A 197 -3.35 3.51 -9.14
C VAL A 197 -3.01 2.06 -9.44
N GLU A 198 -2.85 1.20 -8.42
CA GLU A 198 -2.59 -0.24 -8.58
C GLU A 198 -3.60 -0.87 -9.54
N CYS A 199 -4.90 -0.64 -9.35
CA CYS A 199 -5.93 -1.19 -10.23
C CYS A 199 -5.85 -0.62 -11.65
N THR A 200 -5.59 0.68 -11.81
CA THR A 200 -5.55 1.32 -13.13
C THR A 200 -4.32 0.92 -13.95
N VAL A 201 -3.13 0.94 -13.36
CA VAL A 201 -1.87 0.70 -14.10
C VAL A 201 -1.60 -0.78 -14.35
N THR A 202 -2.27 -1.68 -13.61
CA THR A 202 -2.19 -3.13 -13.85
C THR A 202 -3.18 -3.62 -14.91
N GLU A 203 -4.02 -2.73 -15.46
CA GLU A 203 -4.86 -3.10 -16.61
C GLU A 203 -3.98 -3.43 -17.83
N PRO A 204 -4.20 -4.57 -18.53
CA PRO A 204 -3.34 -4.99 -19.63
C PRO A 204 -3.23 -4.00 -20.79
N SER A 205 -4.21 -3.11 -20.96
CA SER A 205 -4.23 -2.07 -22.00
C SER A 205 -3.59 -0.76 -21.56
N TYR A 206 -3.22 -0.59 -20.29
CA TYR A 206 -2.80 0.70 -19.75
C TYR A 206 -1.60 1.29 -20.51
N PHE A 207 -0.50 0.55 -20.59
CA PHE A 207 0.72 0.99 -21.27
C PHE A 207 0.61 1.03 -22.80
N LYS A 208 -0.46 0.47 -23.37
CA LYS A 208 -0.76 0.63 -24.81
C LYS A 208 -1.40 1.98 -25.10
N LEU A 209 -2.19 2.48 -24.16
CA LEU A 209 -2.96 3.72 -24.29
C LEU A 209 -2.20 4.93 -23.74
N CYS A 210 -1.35 4.74 -22.73
CA CYS A 210 -0.55 5.79 -22.14
C CYS A 210 0.83 5.83 -22.78
N THR A 211 1.05 6.83 -23.64
CA THR A 211 2.33 7.05 -24.35
C THR A 211 3.21 8.12 -23.69
N GLU A 212 2.77 8.66 -22.54
CA GLU A 212 3.52 9.67 -21.79
C GLU A 212 4.76 9.03 -21.15
N HIS A 213 5.88 9.75 -21.17
CA HIS A 213 7.14 9.30 -20.57
C HIS A 213 6.99 8.98 -19.07
N THR A 214 6.18 9.77 -18.36
CA THR A 214 5.88 9.52 -16.95
C THR A 214 4.38 9.65 -16.73
N PRO A 215 3.64 8.54 -16.74
CA PRO A 215 2.21 8.56 -16.51
C PRO A 215 1.89 9.22 -15.17
N ILE A 216 0.89 10.12 -15.16
CA ILE A 216 0.49 10.89 -13.96
C ILE A 216 0.21 9.97 -12.76
N HIS A 217 -0.34 8.79 -13.01
CA HIS A 217 -0.63 7.80 -11.97
C HIS A 217 0.63 7.40 -11.18
N LEU A 218 1.76 7.24 -11.88
CA LEU A 218 3.05 6.89 -11.26
C LEU A 218 3.69 8.11 -10.59
N ALA A 219 3.55 9.30 -11.18
CA ALA A 219 3.99 10.55 -10.54
C ALA A 219 3.23 10.84 -9.23
N VAL A 220 1.95 10.46 -9.14
CA VAL A 220 1.18 10.56 -7.89
C VAL A 220 1.73 9.60 -6.83
N LEU A 221 2.22 8.41 -7.22
CA LEU A 221 2.89 7.51 -6.28
C LEU A 221 4.19 8.10 -5.73
N ASP A 222 4.94 8.86 -6.52
CA ASP A 222 6.15 9.55 -6.08
C ASP A 222 5.87 10.55 -4.95
N GLU A 223 4.74 11.26 -5.01
CA GLU A 223 4.33 12.17 -3.94
C GLU A 223 3.80 11.39 -2.72
N VAL A 224 3.09 10.27 -2.93
CA VAL A 224 2.64 9.39 -1.83
C VAL A 224 3.82 8.86 -1.03
N VAL A 225 4.88 8.39 -1.70
CA VAL A 225 6.07 7.83 -1.01
C VAL A 225 6.88 8.93 -0.32
N THR A 226 6.83 10.15 -0.82
CA THR A 226 7.42 11.32 -0.16
C THR A 226 6.70 11.62 1.17
N CYS A 227 5.37 11.49 1.19
CA CYS A 227 4.57 11.76 2.39
C CYS A 227 4.52 10.59 3.39
N HIS A 228 4.55 9.32 2.94
CA HIS A 228 4.17 8.16 3.76
C HIS A 228 5.16 6.99 3.69
N PRO A 229 6.14 6.91 4.63
CA PRO A 229 7.10 5.81 4.69
C PRO A 229 6.48 4.41 4.83
N LEU A 230 5.34 4.30 5.53
CA LEU A 230 4.66 3.02 5.74
C LEU A 230 4.06 2.42 4.46
N LEU A 231 3.95 3.21 3.38
CA LEU A 231 3.43 2.75 2.09
C LEU A 231 4.54 2.32 1.12
N HIS A 232 5.82 2.58 1.45
CA HIS A 232 6.95 2.30 0.56
C HIS A 232 6.97 0.85 0.08
N HIS A 233 6.78 -0.11 0.99
CA HIS A 233 6.82 -1.53 0.60
C HIS A 233 5.66 -1.92 -0.33
N LYS A 234 4.48 -1.35 -0.13
CA LYS A 234 3.31 -1.61 -0.99
C LYS A 234 3.51 -1.02 -2.38
N VAL A 235 4.08 0.19 -2.47
CA VAL A 235 4.42 0.84 -3.74
C VAL A 235 5.55 0.10 -4.46
N LEU A 236 6.58 -0.35 -3.74
CA LEU A 236 7.65 -1.17 -4.31
C LEU A 236 7.10 -2.48 -4.90
N GLN A 237 6.20 -3.17 -4.20
CA GLN A 237 5.57 -4.39 -4.71
C GLN A 237 4.82 -4.14 -6.03
N LEU A 238 4.13 -3.00 -6.15
CA LEU A 238 3.50 -2.61 -7.40
C LEU A 238 4.54 -2.37 -8.51
N PHE A 239 5.61 -1.62 -8.24
CA PHE A 239 6.66 -1.39 -9.24
C PHE A 239 7.34 -2.69 -9.69
N ILE A 240 7.61 -3.61 -8.76
CA ILE A 240 8.12 -4.96 -9.08
C ILE A 240 7.14 -5.71 -9.97
N GLN A 241 5.85 -5.74 -9.63
CA GLN A 241 4.83 -6.41 -10.42
C GLN A 241 4.75 -5.85 -11.85
N LEU A 242 4.85 -4.54 -12.01
CA LEU A 242 4.83 -3.89 -13.33
C LEU A 242 6.12 -4.17 -14.11
N PHE A 243 7.27 -4.13 -13.44
CA PHE A 243 8.59 -4.38 -14.04
C PHE A 243 8.70 -5.81 -14.58
N GLU A 244 8.19 -6.78 -13.82
CA GLU A 244 8.15 -8.21 -14.19
C GLU A 244 6.97 -8.57 -15.11
N SER A 245 6.06 -7.63 -15.37
CA SER A 245 4.91 -7.90 -16.23
C SER A 245 5.34 -8.15 -17.68
N LYS A 246 4.69 -9.14 -18.31
CA LYS A 246 4.87 -9.40 -19.74
C LYS A 246 4.04 -8.39 -20.53
N GLN A 247 4.71 -7.63 -21.39
CA GLN A 247 4.09 -6.63 -22.26
C GLN A 247 4.27 -7.04 -23.73
N ASP A 248 3.89 -8.28 -24.06
CA ASP A 248 4.19 -8.91 -25.36
C ASP A 248 3.61 -8.16 -26.56
N GLU A 249 2.62 -7.30 -26.35
CA GLU A 249 2.00 -6.48 -27.38
C GLU A 249 2.69 -5.13 -27.61
N LEU A 250 3.62 -4.73 -26.75
CA LEU A 250 4.41 -3.51 -26.92
C LEU A 250 5.69 -3.81 -27.71
N GLU A 251 6.13 -2.85 -28.52
CA GLU A 251 7.42 -2.94 -29.20
C GLU A 251 8.56 -3.03 -28.17
N ILE A 252 9.63 -3.77 -28.50
CA ILE A 252 10.75 -4.05 -27.58
C ILE A 252 11.35 -2.76 -27.00
N LEU A 253 11.50 -1.72 -27.84
CA LEU A 253 12.03 -0.42 -27.40
C LEU A 253 11.10 0.25 -26.38
N VAL A 254 9.79 0.18 -26.58
CA VAL A 254 8.79 0.73 -25.66
C VAL A 254 8.80 -0.03 -24.33
N GLN A 255 8.96 -1.35 -24.36
CA GLN A 255 9.13 -2.15 -23.13
C GLN A 255 10.38 -1.75 -22.35
N LEU A 256 11.49 -1.49 -23.05
CA LEU A 256 12.75 -1.06 -22.43
C LEU A 256 12.60 0.30 -21.76
N GLU A 257 12.02 1.29 -22.45
CA GLU A 257 11.77 2.62 -21.89
C GLU A 257 10.77 2.59 -20.72
N MET A 258 9.73 1.76 -20.80
CA MET A 258 8.82 1.52 -19.68
C MET A 258 9.57 0.98 -18.44
N ARG A 259 10.50 0.04 -18.63
CA ARG A 259 11.30 -0.52 -17.54
C ARG A 259 12.26 0.50 -16.95
N LYS A 260 12.93 1.33 -17.75
CA LYS A 260 13.74 2.45 -17.26
C LYS A 260 12.91 3.41 -16.42
N MET A 261 11.75 3.82 -16.94
CA MET A 261 10.81 4.68 -16.22
C MET A 261 10.42 4.10 -14.86
N LEU A 262 10.19 2.78 -14.75
CA LEU A 262 9.91 2.11 -13.48
C LEU A 262 11.13 2.10 -12.55
N LEU A 263 12.35 1.94 -13.09
CA LEU A 263 13.58 2.05 -12.32
C LEU A 263 13.76 3.46 -11.75
N ASP A 264 13.42 4.52 -12.48
CA ASP A 264 13.45 5.90 -11.94
C ASP A 264 12.54 6.04 -10.72
N ARG A 265 11.35 5.42 -10.75
CA ARG A 265 10.42 5.44 -9.61
C ARG A 265 11.00 4.64 -8.43
N MET A 266 11.72 3.54 -8.69
CA MET A 266 12.44 2.79 -7.65
C MET A 266 13.61 3.60 -7.07
N VAL A 267 14.33 4.38 -7.89
CA VAL A 267 15.39 5.29 -7.44
C VAL A 267 14.78 6.42 -6.59
N ASN A 268 13.66 7.01 -7.00
CA ASN A 268 12.94 7.97 -6.15
C ASN A 268 12.55 7.34 -4.80
N LEU A 269 12.04 6.10 -4.79
CA LEU A 269 11.71 5.38 -3.57
C LEU A 269 12.94 5.13 -2.66
N LEU A 270 14.09 4.81 -3.27
CA LEU A 270 15.38 4.68 -2.60
C LEU A 270 15.77 6.01 -1.94
N SER A 271 15.67 7.12 -2.68
CA SER A 271 15.95 8.48 -2.18
C SER A 271 15.01 8.95 -1.06
N ARG A 272 13.85 8.30 -0.88
CA ARG A 272 12.94 8.52 0.26
C ARG A 272 13.18 7.59 1.45
N GLY A 273 14.22 6.74 1.40
CA GLY A 273 14.64 5.90 2.52
C GLY A 273 14.29 4.41 2.38
N CYS A 274 13.65 3.98 1.29
CA CYS A 274 13.39 2.55 1.03
C CYS A 274 14.58 1.86 0.34
N VAL A 275 15.80 2.13 0.79
CA VAL A 275 17.03 1.72 0.12
C VAL A 275 17.18 0.20 0.06
N MET A 276 17.16 -0.45 1.23
CA MET A 276 17.50 -1.87 1.33
C MET A 276 16.56 -2.79 0.55
N PRO A 277 15.22 -2.62 0.58
CA PRO A 277 14.32 -3.44 -0.21
C PRO A 277 14.53 -3.27 -1.73
N VAL A 278 14.78 -2.04 -2.20
CA VAL A 278 15.00 -1.74 -3.62
C VAL A 278 16.30 -2.38 -4.10
N VAL A 279 17.43 -2.12 -3.43
CA VAL A 279 18.74 -2.67 -3.83
C VAL A 279 18.73 -4.20 -3.76
N LYS A 280 18.07 -4.78 -2.75
CA LYS A 280 17.93 -6.24 -2.64
C LYS A 280 17.15 -6.83 -3.82
N TYR A 281 16.11 -6.15 -4.29
CA TYR A 281 15.35 -6.58 -5.46
C TYR A 281 16.22 -6.57 -6.73
N ILE A 282 16.90 -5.46 -7.02
CA ILE A 282 17.78 -5.33 -8.19
C ILE A 282 18.90 -6.37 -8.16
N LYS A 283 19.50 -6.61 -6.99
CA LYS A 283 20.49 -7.67 -6.79
C LYS A 283 19.92 -9.06 -7.14
N GLN A 284 18.67 -9.33 -6.78
CA GLN A 284 18.02 -10.61 -7.10
C GLN A 284 17.77 -10.75 -8.60
N CYS A 285 17.33 -9.71 -9.29
CA CYS A 285 17.19 -9.70 -10.76
C CYS A 285 18.52 -10.02 -11.45
N TRP A 286 19.60 -9.38 -11.02
CA TRP A 286 20.94 -9.66 -11.53
C TRP A 286 21.36 -11.12 -11.26
N GLN A 287 21.17 -11.62 -10.04
CA GLN A 287 21.53 -13.00 -9.68
C GLN A 287 20.72 -14.07 -10.44
N ARG A 288 19.46 -13.77 -10.78
CA ARG A 288 18.61 -14.67 -11.57
C ARG A 288 18.96 -14.65 -13.06
N GLY A 289 19.53 -13.55 -13.56
CA GLY A 289 19.83 -13.37 -14.98
C GLY A 289 18.59 -13.24 -15.86
N ASP A 290 17.45 -12.85 -15.27
CA ASP A 290 16.16 -12.69 -15.96
C ASP A 290 15.90 -11.25 -16.44
N THR A 291 16.83 -10.33 -16.14
CA THR A 291 16.77 -8.91 -16.46
C THR A 291 17.99 -8.50 -17.28
N ASP A 292 17.78 -7.67 -18.31
CA ASP A 292 18.84 -7.18 -19.18
C ASP A 292 19.90 -6.39 -18.39
N ILE A 293 21.18 -6.69 -18.61
CA ILE A 293 22.32 -6.03 -17.97
C ILE A 293 22.27 -4.52 -18.17
N SER A 294 21.79 -4.04 -19.32
CA SER A 294 21.65 -2.61 -19.61
C SER A 294 20.69 -1.88 -18.66
N LEU A 295 19.64 -2.56 -18.15
CA LEU A 295 18.71 -2.00 -17.16
C LEU A 295 19.32 -1.98 -15.76
N ILE A 296 20.07 -3.02 -15.39
CA ILE A 296 20.80 -3.05 -14.12
C ILE A 296 21.85 -1.94 -14.10
N ARG A 297 22.58 -1.79 -15.21
CA ARG A 297 23.54 -0.72 -15.46
C ARG A 297 22.89 0.65 -15.31
N TYR A 298 21.74 0.86 -15.96
CA TYR A 298 20.97 2.12 -15.85
C TYR A 298 20.63 2.46 -14.40
N PHE A 299 20.08 1.49 -13.65
CA PHE A 299 19.78 1.69 -12.23
C PHE A 299 21.02 2.05 -11.41
N VAL A 300 22.17 1.39 -11.65
CA VAL A 300 23.42 1.69 -10.95
C VAL A 300 23.88 3.13 -11.22
N THR A 301 23.81 3.60 -12.46
CA THR A 301 24.13 5.00 -12.80
C THR A 301 23.28 5.99 -12.01
N GLU A 302 21.96 5.85 -12.10
CA GLU A 302 21.02 6.77 -11.45
C GLU A 302 21.20 6.78 -9.92
N VAL A 303 21.52 5.63 -9.32
CA VAL A 303 21.80 5.56 -7.88
C VAL A 303 23.12 6.24 -7.53
N LEU A 304 24.20 5.98 -8.28
CA LEU A 304 25.51 6.60 -8.03
C LEU A 304 25.46 8.12 -8.19
N GLU A 305 24.69 8.63 -9.15
CA GLU A 305 24.46 10.06 -9.32
C GLU A 305 23.62 10.69 -8.19
N ALA A 306 22.81 9.89 -7.48
CA ALA A 306 21.90 10.36 -6.44
C ALA A 306 22.45 10.26 -5.01
N ILE A 307 23.53 9.52 -4.78
CA ILE A 307 24.07 9.25 -3.43
C ILE A 307 25.40 9.95 -3.18
N ALA A 308 25.76 10.08 -1.90
CA ALA A 308 27.03 10.62 -1.46
C ALA A 308 27.42 9.98 -0.10
N PRO A 309 28.71 9.97 0.27
CA PRO A 309 29.16 9.46 1.56
C PRO A 309 28.62 10.29 2.75
N PRO A 310 28.55 9.70 3.97
CA PRO A 310 29.02 8.37 4.35
C PRO A 310 28.01 7.24 4.05
N TYR A 311 28.54 6.09 3.61
CA TYR A 311 27.74 4.90 3.31
C TYR A 311 27.64 3.95 4.51
N THR A 312 26.46 3.35 4.69
CA THR A 312 26.27 2.31 5.71
C THR A 312 26.85 0.97 5.23
N PRO A 313 27.38 0.13 6.13
CA PRO A 313 27.98 -1.15 5.75
C PRO A 313 26.97 -2.09 5.10
N GLU A 314 25.70 -2.05 5.52
CA GLU A 314 24.64 -2.87 4.93
C GLU A 314 24.37 -2.48 3.47
N PHE A 315 24.39 -1.18 3.15
CA PHE A 315 24.23 -0.70 1.78
C PHE A 315 25.41 -1.14 0.92
N VAL A 316 26.64 -0.90 1.37
CA VAL A 316 27.87 -1.28 0.66
C VAL A 316 27.88 -2.79 0.39
N GLN A 317 27.58 -3.63 1.38
CA GLN A 317 27.56 -5.09 1.21
C GLN A 317 26.55 -5.57 0.15
N LEU A 318 25.44 -4.85 -0.02
CA LEU A 318 24.44 -5.18 -1.03
C LEU A 318 24.80 -4.64 -2.41
N PHE A 319 25.22 -3.38 -2.49
CA PHE A 319 25.36 -2.62 -3.73
C PHE A 319 26.73 -2.80 -4.40
N LEU A 320 27.82 -2.82 -3.63
CA LEU A 320 29.19 -2.91 -4.14
C LEU A 320 29.40 -4.09 -5.11
N PRO A 321 28.90 -5.32 -4.85
CA PRO A 321 29.08 -6.44 -5.79
C PRO A 321 28.46 -6.21 -7.17
N ILE A 322 27.44 -5.36 -7.28
CA ILE A 322 26.80 -5.00 -8.56
C ILE A 322 27.65 -3.94 -9.27
N VAL A 323 28.20 -2.99 -8.51
CA VAL A 323 29.06 -1.90 -9.02
C VAL A 323 30.43 -2.43 -9.49
N GLU A 324 31.01 -3.41 -8.79
CA GLU A 324 32.31 -4.00 -9.16
C GLU A 324 32.26 -4.89 -10.41
N ASN A 325 31.07 -5.29 -10.85
CA ASN A 325 30.91 -6.15 -12.01
C ASN A 325 31.22 -5.39 -13.32
N GLU A 326 32.27 -5.82 -14.02
CA GLU A 326 32.71 -5.21 -15.29
C GLU A 326 31.66 -5.23 -16.40
N GLU A 327 30.77 -6.23 -16.44
CA GLU A 327 29.69 -6.27 -17.41
C GLU A 327 28.67 -5.14 -17.18
N ILE A 328 28.55 -4.67 -15.94
CA ILE A 328 27.62 -3.61 -15.54
C ILE A 328 28.29 -2.25 -15.69
N THR A 329 29.44 -2.03 -15.06
CA THR A 329 30.08 -0.70 -14.95
C THR A 329 31.35 -0.54 -15.79
N GLY A 330 31.82 -1.57 -16.50
CA GLY A 330 33.10 -1.53 -17.22
C GLY A 330 33.20 -0.43 -18.29
N THR A 331 32.08 -0.03 -18.90
CA THR A 331 32.03 1.09 -19.85
C THR A 331 31.79 2.46 -19.20
N MET A 332 31.55 2.50 -17.89
CA MET A 332 31.29 3.73 -17.12
C MET A 332 32.56 4.31 -16.52
N ARG A 333 33.56 3.47 -16.27
CA ARG A 333 34.86 3.87 -15.73
C ARG A 333 35.62 4.67 -16.80
N GLY A 334 35.55 5.99 -16.72
CA GLY A 334 36.26 6.92 -17.60
C GLY A 334 37.55 7.43 -16.97
N ASP A 335 38.53 7.81 -17.79
CA ASP A 335 39.85 8.35 -17.37
C ASP A 335 39.80 9.76 -16.70
N GLY A 336 38.64 10.22 -16.22
CA GLY A 336 38.43 11.58 -15.69
C GLY A 336 38.31 11.63 -14.17
N ASP A 337 38.77 12.74 -13.56
CA ASP A 337 38.84 12.99 -12.10
C ASP A 337 37.50 12.96 -11.31
N ASN A 338 36.36 12.68 -11.96
CA ASN A 338 35.01 12.57 -11.34
C ASN A 338 34.28 11.31 -11.87
N ASP A 339 34.88 10.13 -11.73
CA ASP A 339 34.19 8.86 -12.05
C ASP A 339 33.38 8.38 -10.83
N PRO A 340 32.04 8.44 -10.85
CA PRO A 340 31.20 8.08 -9.71
C PRO A 340 31.24 6.58 -9.37
N VAL A 341 31.78 5.73 -10.25
CA VAL A 341 32.02 4.31 -9.98
C VAL A 341 33.32 4.11 -9.19
N SER A 342 34.31 4.99 -9.38
CA SER A 342 35.63 4.92 -8.76
C SER A 342 35.72 5.70 -7.44
N GLU A 343 34.82 6.67 -7.21
CA GLU A 343 34.67 7.44 -5.96
C GLU A 343 33.89 6.69 -4.86
#